data_AF-R7Q430-F1
#
_entry.id   AF-R7Q430-F1
#
_cell.length_a   1.000
_cell.length_b   1.000
_cell.length_c   1.000
_cell.angle_alpha   90.00
_cell.angle_beta   90.00
_cell.angle_gamma   90.00
#
_symmetry.space_group_name_H-M   'P 1'
#
loop_
_entity.id
_entity.type
_entity.pdbx_description
1 polymer ?
#
loop_
_entity_poly.entity_id
_entity_poly.type
_entity_poly.pdbx_seq_one_letter_code
_entity_poly.pdbx_strand_id
1 'polypeptide(L)'
;MGAKHVGRNGRTFKLHAPVPCYDVPASTLAAVPDSLLTSFNLLPLSARETLRKITIPARDGRAWHVPAGAFCRLEVSHGPQVADVNIWNTHNPRERLYTSKTRLIHSSHLSVGDSLWSGMPYLRPLATIVSDSVQYGIDEDNAGVHDVIGSRCDPYTNAAMTGANANHCCHSNLVRAVLPFGLTEHDVHDVFNVFMCTGFMRSTGQYFAKPSPVVKGDYLEFFAHMDLLVATSTCPQGDVSIPCGSDRAPTCYPLGATVFRLPGLDLKHYTPPKVSSYQGVHGLASAVEQPDADSS
;
A
#
# COMPACT_ATOMS: atom_id res chain seq x y z
N MET A 1 23.89 30.54 -19.22
CA MET A 1 22.52 30.95 -18.83
C MET A 1 21.72 29.68 -18.59
N GLY A 2 21.09 29.51 -17.42
CA GLY A 2 20.32 28.29 -17.12
C GLY A 2 19.08 28.14 -17.99
N ALA A 3 18.59 26.89 -18.15
CA ALA A 3 17.35 26.61 -18.85
C ALA A 3 16.19 27.42 -18.25
N LYS A 4 15.32 27.93 -19.12
CA LYS A 4 14.17 28.78 -18.77
C LYS A 4 12.88 28.06 -19.16
N HIS A 5 11.87 28.13 -18.31
CA HIS A 5 10.52 27.67 -18.60
C HIS A 5 9.60 28.88 -18.81
N VAL A 6 8.85 28.90 -19.90
CA VAL A 6 7.85 29.94 -20.14
C VAL A 6 6.49 29.39 -19.72
N GLY A 7 5.91 29.98 -18.67
CA GLY A 7 4.59 29.59 -18.19
C GLY A 7 3.48 29.97 -19.17
N ARG A 8 2.28 29.44 -18.93
CA ARG A 8 1.11 29.66 -19.79
C ARG A 8 0.71 31.14 -19.95
N ASN A 9 1.14 32.00 -19.04
CA ASN A 9 0.92 33.45 -19.07
C ASN A 9 2.11 34.24 -19.66
N GLY A 10 3.09 33.57 -20.28
CA GLY A 10 4.29 34.19 -20.84
C GLY A 10 5.37 34.55 -19.82
N ARG A 11 5.12 34.37 -18.51
CA ARG A 11 6.15 34.61 -17.48
C ARG A 11 7.28 33.60 -17.63
N THR A 12 8.51 34.09 -17.56
CA THR A 12 9.70 33.25 -17.59
C THR A 12 10.11 32.84 -16.17
N PHE A 13 10.37 31.55 -15.98
CA PHE A 13 10.82 30.93 -14.75
C PHE A 13 12.22 30.34 -14.95
N LYS A 14 13.06 30.44 -13.92
CA LYS A 14 14.32 29.69 -13.87
C LYS A 14 14.00 28.22 -13.62
N LEU A 15 14.55 27.32 -14.42
CA LEU A 15 14.38 25.89 -14.21
C LEU A 15 15.37 25.42 -13.13
N HIS A 16 14.89 24.59 -12.21
CA HIS A 16 15.67 23.94 -11.17
C HIS A 16 15.54 22.42 -11.30
N ALA A 17 16.60 21.69 -10.96
CA ALA A 17 16.52 20.24 -10.89
C ALA A 17 15.57 19.82 -9.75
N PRO A 18 14.78 18.74 -9.94
CA PRO A 18 13.95 18.20 -8.87
C PRO A 18 14.81 17.64 -7.74
N VAL A 19 14.29 17.72 -6.51
CA VAL A 19 14.91 17.16 -5.31
C VAL A 19 13.84 16.32 -4.60
N PRO A 20 14.18 15.10 -4.10
CA PRO A 20 13.25 14.32 -3.28
C PRO A 20 12.75 15.14 -2.09
N CYS A 21 11.44 15.06 -1.80
CA CYS A 21 10.85 15.79 -0.67
C CYS A 21 11.24 15.17 0.68
N TYR A 22 11.50 13.87 0.71
CA TYR A 22 11.85 13.11 1.90
C TYR A 22 13.17 12.39 1.66
N ASP A 23 14.23 12.88 2.29
CA ASP A 23 15.50 12.17 2.41
C ASP A 23 15.48 11.41 3.74
N VAL A 24 14.77 10.28 3.76
CA VAL A 24 14.58 9.49 4.98
C VAL A 24 15.84 8.66 5.23
N PRO A 25 16.44 8.72 6.45
CA PRO A 25 17.63 7.94 6.75
C PRO A 25 17.40 6.45 6.49
N ALA A 26 18.40 5.76 5.92
CA ALA A 26 18.31 4.32 5.63
C ALA A 26 17.93 3.48 6.87
N SER A 27 18.39 3.89 8.06
CA SER A 27 18.03 3.27 9.33
C SER A 27 16.54 3.37 9.70
N THR A 28 15.83 4.34 9.15
CA THR A 28 14.38 4.53 9.32
C THR A 28 13.59 3.78 8.24
N LEU A 29 14.15 3.64 7.03
CA LEU A 29 13.54 2.88 5.93
C LEU A 29 13.65 1.37 6.14
N ALA A 30 14.77 0.89 6.70
CA ALA A 30 15.04 -0.52 6.94
C ALA A 30 14.32 -1.03 8.21
N ALA A 31 12.99 -1.14 8.13
CA ALA A 31 12.16 -1.69 9.21
C ALA A 31 12.44 -3.19 9.45
N VAL A 32 12.89 -3.87 8.40
CA VAL A 32 13.41 -5.25 8.44
C VAL A 32 14.92 -5.19 8.23
N PRO A 33 15.74 -5.80 9.12
CA PRO A 33 17.17 -5.89 8.90
C PRO A 33 17.52 -6.70 7.63
N ASP A 34 18.57 -6.31 6.91
CA ASP A 34 19.06 -7.04 5.72
C ASP A 34 19.35 -8.52 6.02
N SER A 35 19.78 -8.82 7.24
CA SER A 35 19.98 -10.20 7.71
C SER A 35 18.70 -11.01 7.68
N LEU A 36 17.55 -10.42 8.04
CA LEU A 36 16.25 -11.09 8.02
C LEU A 36 15.82 -11.36 6.58
N LEU A 37 15.94 -10.39 5.66
CA LEU A 37 15.66 -10.61 4.24
C LEU A 37 16.55 -11.70 3.63
N THR A 38 17.84 -11.69 3.98
CA THR A 38 18.79 -12.71 3.54
C THR A 38 18.38 -14.09 4.05
N SER A 39 18.10 -14.23 5.36
CA SER A 39 17.65 -15.50 5.93
C SER A 39 16.31 -15.97 5.36
N PHE A 40 15.37 -15.05 5.11
CA PHE A 40 14.09 -15.35 4.47
C PHE A 40 14.30 -15.97 3.08
N ASN A 41 15.19 -15.40 2.27
CA ASN A 41 15.48 -15.88 0.91
C ASN A 41 16.26 -17.20 0.87
N LEU A 42 17.02 -17.52 1.91
CA LEU A 42 17.79 -18.77 2.00
C LEU A 42 16.93 -19.97 2.46
N LEU A 43 15.79 -19.73 3.12
CA LEU A 43 14.94 -20.80 3.61
C LEU A 43 14.07 -21.39 2.48
N PRO A 44 14.05 -22.73 2.32
CA PRO A 44 13.23 -23.35 1.29
C PRO A 44 11.74 -23.18 1.58
N LEU A 45 10.89 -23.28 0.55
CA LEU A 45 9.43 -23.22 0.73
C LEU A 45 8.91 -24.27 1.73
N SER A 46 9.58 -25.42 1.85
CA SER A 46 9.25 -26.48 2.83
C SER A 46 9.49 -26.08 4.29
N ALA A 47 10.29 -25.03 4.55
CA ALA A 47 10.49 -24.49 5.89
C ALA A 47 9.32 -23.61 6.37
N ARG A 48 8.35 -23.32 5.49
CA ARG A 48 7.19 -22.49 5.80
C ARG A 48 6.11 -23.30 6.51
N GLU A 49 5.83 -22.93 7.74
CA GLU A 49 4.70 -23.45 8.49
C GLU A 49 3.45 -22.65 8.14
N THR A 50 2.53 -23.26 7.38
CA THR A 50 1.28 -22.59 7.01
C THR A 50 0.35 -22.51 8.21
N LEU A 51 -0.05 -21.28 8.57
CA LEU A 51 -1.03 -21.03 9.62
C LEU A 51 -2.45 -20.97 9.06
N ARG A 52 -2.62 -20.38 7.88
CA ARG A 52 -3.94 -20.20 7.26
C ARG A 52 -3.83 -20.09 5.75
N LYS A 53 -4.78 -20.68 5.03
CA LYS A 53 -5.03 -20.43 3.61
C LYS A 53 -6.41 -19.78 3.45
N ILE A 54 -6.49 -18.77 2.60
CA ILE A 54 -7.70 -18.02 2.30
C ILE A 54 -7.86 -17.98 0.79
N THR A 55 -9.08 -18.25 0.32
CA THR A 55 -9.49 -17.92 -1.05
C THR A 55 -10.36 -16.68 -0.99
N ILE A 56 -9.97 -15.64 -1.72
CA ILE A 56 -10.79 -14.44 -1.92
C ILE A 56 -11.55 -14.66 -3.22
N PRO A 57 -12.89 -14.85 -3.19
CA PRO A 57 -13.67 -15.08 -4.40
C PRO A 57 -13.58 -13.87 -5.33
N ALA A 58 -13.78 -14.07 -6.63
CA ALA A 58 -13.84 -12.96 -7.60
C ALA A 58 -14.96 -11.96 -7.25
N ARG A 59 -14.67 -10.66 -7.37
CA ARG A 59 -15.59 -9.54 -7.08
C ARG A 59 -16.09 -9.48 -5.63
N ASP A 60 -15.30 -9.99 -4.69
CA ASP A 60 -15.64 -10.02 -3.27
C ASP A 60 -14.41 -9.81 -2.39
N GLY A 61 -14.66 -9.58 -1.09
CA GLY A 61 -13.63 -9.30 -0.09
C GLY A 61 -13.52 -10.37 0.99
N ARG A 62 -12.32 -10.56 1.54
CA ARG A 62 -12.09 -11.35 2.76
C ARG A 62 -11.16 -10.59 3.69
N ALA A 63 -11.35 -10.76 4.99
CA ALA A 63 -10.44 -10.24 6.01
C ALA A 63 -9.97 -11.36 6.95
N TRP A 64 -8.72 -11.25 7.42
CA TRP A 64 -8.08 -12.23 8.29
C TRP A 64 -6.98 -11.61 9.14
N HIS A 65 -6.65 -12.27 10.25
CA HIS A 65 -5.52 -11.88 11.09
C HIS A 65 -4.19 -12.44 10.55
N VAL A 66 -3.14 -11.63 10.66
CA VAL A 66 -1.75 -11.99 10.43
C VAL A 66 -0.99 -11.68 11.72
N PRO A 67 -0.56 -12.70 12.48
CA PRO A 67 0.16 -12.47 13.73
C PRO A 67 1.49 -11.74 13.54
N ALA A 68 1.93 -10.99 14.55
CA ALA A 68 3.25 -10.39 14.57
C ALA A 68 4.35 -11.45 14.32
N GLY A 69 5.34 -11.10 13.51
CA GLY A 69 6.42 -12.02 13.13
C GLY A 69 6.03 -13.07 12.08
N ALA A 70 4.77 -13.12 11.65
CA ALA A 70 4.33 -13.97 10.55
C ALA A 70 4.46 -13.26 9.20
N PHE A 71 4.28 -14.04 8.15
CA PHE A 71 4.26 -13.58 6.77
C PHE A 71 2.87 -13.78 6.17
N CYS A 72 2.51 -12.93 5.22
CA CYS A 72 1.33 -13.09 4.41
C CYS A 72 1.72 -13.01 2.93
N ARG A 73 1.38 -14.05 2.18
CA ARG A 73 1.47 -14.12 0.73
C ARG A 73 0.10 -13.78 0.13
N LEU A 74 0.06 -12.91 -0.85
CA LEU A 74 -1.03 -12.78 -1.81
C LEU A 74 -0.57 -13.40 -3.13
N GLU A 75 -1.39 -14.26 -3.75
CA GLU A 75 -1.00 -14.99 -4.96
C GLU A 75 -2.09 -15.04 -6.03
N VAL A 76 -1.64 -14.97 -7.28
CA VAL A 76 -2.45 -15.11 -8.48
C VAL A 76 -2.71 -16.59 -8.72
N SER A 77 -3.85 -17.07 -8.21
CA SER A 77 -4.14 -18.51 -8.16
C SER A 77 -4.65 -19.10 -9.49
N HIS A 78 -5.24 -18.29 -10.37
CA HIS A 78 -5.89 -18.77 -11.60
C HIS A 78 -5.46 -17.99 -12.86
N GLY A 79 -5.73 -16.69 -12.88
CA GLY A 79 -5.43 -15.81 -14.01
C GLY A 79 -5.25 -14.35 -13.56
N PRO A 80 -4.89 -13.44 -14.47
CA PRO A 80 -4.52 -12.07 -14.14
C PRO A 80 -5.63 -11.36 -13.36
N GLN A 81 -5.32 -10.91 -12.14
CA GLN A 81 -6.28 -10.32 -11.23
C GLN A 81 -5.57 -9.39 -10.25
N VAL A 82 -6.05 -8.15 -10.13
CA VAL A 82 -5.53 -7.16 -9.18
C VAL A 82 -6.28 -7.22 -7.85
N ALA A 83 -5.63 -6.75 -6.78
CA ALA A 83 -6.16 -6.79 -5.43
C ALA A 83 -6.07 -5.43 -4.74
N ASP A 84 -7.16 -5.01 -4.11
CA ASP A 84 -7.18 -3.85 -3.22
C ASP A 84 -6.98 -4.32 -1.79
N VAL A 85 -5.94 -3.83 -1.11
CA VAL A 85 -5.58 -4.27 0.25
C VAL A 85 -5.69 -3.13 1.26
N ASN A 86 -6.33 -3.41 2.40
CA ASN A 86 -6.32 -2.58 3.60
C ASN A 86 -5.69 -3.35 4.77
N ILE A 87 -5.01 -2.60 5.64
CA ILE A 87 -4.26 -3.16 6.78
C ILE A 87 -4.51 -2.30 8.01
N TRP A 88 -4.87 -2.94 9.12
CA TRP A 88 -5.06 -2.32 10.42
C TRP A 88 -4.19 -3.01 11.46
N ASN A 89 -3.79 -2.28 12.50
CA ASN A 89 -3.39 -2.91 13.76
C ASN A 89 -4.61 -3.61 14.37
N THR A 90 -4.50 -4.92 14.62
CA THR A 90 -5.58 -5.75 15.17
C THR A 90 -6.12 -5.20 16.48
N HIS A 91 -5.25 -4.63 17.31
CA HIS A 91 -5.58 -4.17 18.66
C HIS A 91 -6.02 -2.69 18.69
N ASN A 92 -5.87 -1.96 17.59
CA ASN A 92 -6.29 -0.58 17.46
C ASN A 92 -6.52 -0.20 15.98
N PRO A 93 -7.75 -0.36 15.46
CA PRO A 93 -8.08 -0.05 14.06
C PRO A 93 -7.96 1.43 13.66
N ARG A 94 -7.76 2.34 14.62
CA ARG A 94 -7.41 3.73 14.31
C ARG A 94 -5.99 3.82 13.76
N GLU A 95 -5.12 2.88 14.09
CA GLU A 95 -3.81 2.68 13.46
C GLU A 95 -3.97 1.76 12.25
N ARG A 96 -3.88 2.33 11.06
CA ARG A 96 -4.08 1.65 9.78
C ARG A 96 -3.18 2.21 8.69
N LEU A 97 -3.06 1.49 7.58
CA LEU A 97 -2.21 1.87 6.45
C LEU A 97 -2.54 3.29 5.97
N TYR A 98 -1.48 4.04 5.70
CA TYR A 98 -1.55 5.41 5.20
C TYR A 98 -0.72 5.57 3.92
N THR A 99 -1.35 5.17 2.81
CA THR A 99 -0.78 5.15 1.45
C THR A 99 -0.13 6.47 1.06
N SER A 100 -0.75 7.61 1.40
CA SER A 100 -0.20 8.92 1.09
C SER A 100 1.18 9.16 1.71
N LYS A 101 1.40 8.74 2.97
CA LYS A 101 2.73 8.91 3.59
C LYS A 101 3.69 7.82 3.13
N THR A 102 3.21 6.59 2.94
CA THR A 102 3.98 5.51 2.33
C THR A 102 4.55 5.92 0.97
N ARG A 103 3.73 6.54 0.10
CA ARG A 103 4.13 7.08 -1.20
C ARG A 103 5.21 8.14 -1.13
N LEU A 104 5.13 9.00 -0.12
CA LEU A 104 6.08 10.10 0.07
C LEU A 104 7.43 9.63 0.63
N ILE A 105 7.42 8.56 1.43
CA ILE A 105 8.62 7.94 2.00
C ILE A 105 9.31 7.04 0.97
N HIS A 106 8.54 6.29 0.18
CA HIS A 106 9.04 5.30 -0.77
C HIS A 106 8.88 5.80 -2.21
N SER A 107 7.76 5.49 -2.85
CA SER A 107 7.50 5.80 -4.26
C SER A 107 6.00 5.65 -4.58
N SER A 108 5.61 5.92 -5.83
CA SER A 108 4.25 5.67 -6.33
C SER A 108 3.85 4.19 -6.28
N HIS A 109 4.84 3.31 -6.38
CA HIS A 109 4.71 1.86 -6.43
C HIS A 109 5.70 1.25 -5.44
N LEU A 110 5.29 0.19 -4.73
CA LEU A 110 6.10 -0.44 -3.69
C LEU A 110 6.77 -1.71 -4.19
N SER A 111 7.97 -1.98 -3.69
CA SER A 111 8.74 -3.19 -4.00
C SER A 111 9.35 -3.80 -2.74
N VAL A 112 10.16 -4.85 -2.91
CA VAL A 112 10.85 -5.53 -1.81
C VAL A 112 11.70 -4.54 -1.02
N GLY A 113 11.55 -4.56 0.30
CA GLY A 113 12.18 -3.63 1.24
C GLY A 113 11.29 -2.44 1.62
N ASP A 114 10.29 -2.10 0.81
CA ASP A 114 9.38 -1.00 1.13
C ASP A 114 8.41 -1.38 2.25
N SER A 115 8.10 -0.39 3.08
CA SER A 115 7.24 -0.56 4.24
C SER A 115 5.88 0.08 4.02
N LEU A 116 4.85 -0.59 4.51
CA LEU A 116 3.47 -0.13 4.56
C LEU A 116 3.28 0.65 5.87
N TRP A 117 3.31 1.97 5.81
CA TRP A 117 3.33 2.85 7.00
C TRP A 117 1.94 3.12 7.56
N SER A 118 1.82 3.17 8.88
CA SER A 118 0.58 3.58 9.55
C SER A 118 0.35 5.09 9.55
N GLY A 119 -0.91 5.49 9.74
CA GLY A 119 -1.33 6.88 9.85
C GLY A 119 -0.81 7.60 11.11
N MET A 120 -0.91 8.92 11.11
CA MET A 120 -0.65 9.74 12.30
C MET A 120 -1.76 9.53 13.35
N PRO A 121 -1.44 9.60 14.66
CA PRO A 121 -0.15 9.98 15.26
C PRO A 121 0.86 8.82 15.38
N TYR A 122 0.52 7.62 14.92
CA TYR A 122 1.34 6.42 15.13
C TYR A 122 2.60 6.40 14.26
N LEU A 123 2.45 6.65 12.96
CA LEU A 123 3.50 6.71 11.93
C LEU A 123 4.65 5.71 12.15
N ARG A 124 4.37 4.43 11.92
CA ARG A 124 5.37 3.36 11.93
C ARG A 124 5.06 2.29 10.88
N PRO A 125 6.04 1.49 10.46
CA PRO A 125 5.80 0.34 9.59
C PRO A 125 4.82 -0.67 10.22
N LEU A 126 3.74 -0.99 9.49
CA LEU A 126 2.82 -2.10 9.81
C LEU A 126 3.35 -3.42 9.28
N ALA A 127 3.85 -3.39 8.05
CA ALA A 127 4.42 -4.52 7.33
C ALA A 127 5.51 -4.05 6.37
N THR A 128 6.39 -4.97 5.97
CA THR A 128 7.41 -4.73 4.94
C THR A 128 7.31 -5.80 3.88
N ILE A 129 7.39 -5.42 2.61
CA ILE A 129 7.42 -6.35 1.49
C ILE A 129 8.76 -7.08 1.51
N VAL A 130 8.73 -8.40 1.57
CA VAL A 130 9.96 -9.24 1.65
C VAL A 130 10.19 -10.05 0.39
N SER A 131 9.17 -10.21 -0.46
CA SER A 131 9.29 -10.92 -1.72
C SER A 131 8.22 -10.45 -2.71
N ASP A 132 8.62 -10.32 -3.95
CA ASP A 132 7.76 -9.98 -5.08
C ASP A 132 8.26 -10.78 -6.29
N SER A 133 7.39 -11.61 -6.88
CA SER A 133 7.73 -12.38 -8.07
C SER A 133 7.57 -11.58 -9.36
N VAL A 134 6.79 -10.49 -9.33
CA VAL A 134 6.42 -9.72 -10.52
C VAL A 134 7.62 -8.91 -11.01
N GLN A 135 8.36 -8.27 -10.09
CA GLN A 135 9.62 -7.56 -10.36
C GLN A 135 9.59 -6.66 -11.60
N TYR A 136 8.48 -5.95 -11.81
CA TYR A 136 8.20 -5.25 -13.08
C TYR A 136 9.13 -4.05 -13.33
N GLY A 137 9.50 -3.32 -12.27
CA GLY A 137 10.18 -2.03 -12.40
C GLY A 137 9.24 -0.91 -12.86
N ILE A 138 9.79 0.05 -13.60
CA ILE A 138 9.06 1.17 -14.19
C ILE A 138 9.23 1.14 -15.70
N ASP A 139 8.12 1.23 -16.44
CA ASP A 139 8.13 1.19 -17.90
C ASP A 139 8.22 2.59 -18.58
N GLU A 140 8.15 2.62 -19.91
CA GLU A 140 8.26 3.84 -20.72
C GLU A 140 7.16 4.87 -20.46
N ASP A 141 5.96 4.42 -20.08
CA ASP A 141 4.82 5.26 -19.71
C ASP A 141 4.94 5.80 -18.27
N ASN A 142 6.04 5.46 -17.58
CA ASN A 142 6.24 5.69 -16.16
C ASN A 142 5.23 4.91 -15.30
N ALA A 143 4.81 3.73 -15.76
CA ALA A 143 3.94 2.82 -15.03
C ALA A 143 4.74 1.82 -14.19
N GLY A 144 4.18 1.43 -13.05
CA GLY A 144 4.70 0.38 -12.19
C GLY A 144 3.57 -0.51 -11.67
N VAL A 145 3.91 -1.55 -10.90
CA VAL A 145 2.95 -2.44 -10.22
C VAL A 145 2.95 -2.22 -8.71
N HIS A 146 1.87 -2.60 -8.02
CA HIS A 146 1.75 -2.45 -6.56
C HIS A 146 1.63 -0.98 -6.15
N ASP A 147 0.60 -0.31 -6.66
CA ASP A 147 0.43 1.13 -6.51
C ASP A 147 -0.03 1.53 -5.10
N VAL A 148 0.41 2.71 -4.66
CA VAL A 148 -0.14 3.47 -3.52
C VAL A 148 -0.55 4.88 -3.96
N ILE A 149 -0.94 5.01 -5.23
CA ILE A 149 -1.39 6.28 -5.83
C ILE A 149 -2.90 6.34 -6.01
N GLY A 150 -3.55 5.19 -6.21
CA GLY A 150 -5.00 5.08 -6.27
C GLY A 150 -5.65 5.10 -4.87
N SER A 151 -6.97 5.21 -4.86
CA SER A 151 -7.79 5.07 -3.65
C SER A 151 -8.41 3.68 -3.55
N ARG A 152 -9.37 3.37 -4.44
CA ARG A 152 -10.05 2.09 -4.70
C ARG A 152 -11.24 2.36 -5.63
N CYS A 153 -11.68 1.38 -6.40
CA CYS A 153 -12.98 1.53 -7.06
C CYS A 153 -14.12 1.52 -6.02
N ASP A 154 -15.09 2.41 -6.19
CA ASP A 154 -16.12 2.66 -5.19
C ASP A 154 -17.51 2.91 -5.82
N PRO A 155 -18.60 2.59 -5.09
CA PRO A 155 -19.96 2.70 -5.62
C PRO A 155 -20.38 4.15 -5.86
N TYR A 156 -19.79 5.12 -5.15
CA TYR A 156 -20.18 6.52 -5.21
C TYR A 156 -19.68 7.17 -6.50
N THR A 157 -18.40 6.97 -6.82
CA THR A 157 -17.80 7.40 -8.08
C THR A 157 -18.45 6.68 -9.26
N ASN A 158 -18.76 5.38 -9.11
CA ASN A 158 -19.48 4.64 -10.16
C ASN A 158 -20.88 5.22 -10.44
N ALA A 159 -21.65 5.51 -9.39
CA ALA A 159 -22.97 6.13 -9.52
C ALA A 159 -22.87 7.54 -10.15
N ALA A 160 -21.87 8.34 -9.76
CA ALA A 160 -21.65 9.66 -10.35
C ALA A 160 -21.25 9.60 -11.83
N MET A 161 -20.47 8.59 -12.25
CA MET A 161 -20.03 8.43 -13.64
C MET A 161 -21.10 7.83 -14.56
N THR A 162 -21.90 6.87 -14.05
CA THR A 162 -22.75 6.01 -14.90
C THR A 162 -24.25 6.15 -14.61
N GLY A 163 -24.62 6.75 -13.48
CA GLY A 163 -26.01 6.80 -12.99
C GLY A 163 -26.53 5.48 -12.43
N ALA A 164 -25.71 4.41 -12.38
CA ALA A 164 -26.10 3.10 -11.89
C ALA A 164 -25.52 2.78 -10.49
N ASN A 165 -26.23 1.95 -9.73
CA ASN A 165 -25.74 1.44 -8.45
C ASN A 165 -24.91 0.15 -8.66
N ALA A 166 -23.65 0.17 -8.22
CA ALA A 166 -22.75 -1.00 -8.28
C ALA A 166 -22.32 -1.45 -6.87
N ASN A 167 -22.83 -2.59 -6.40
CA ASN A 167 -22.58 -3.07 -5.03
C ASN A 167 -21.31 -3.92 -4.85
N HIS A 168 -20.60 -4.21 -5.95
CA HIS A 168 -19.43 -5.10 -5.97
C HIS A 168 -18.13 -4.37 -6.33
N CYS A 169 -18.03 -3.08 -6.01
CA CYS A 169 -16.79 -2.33 -6.03
C CYS A 169 -15.86 -2.74 -4.87
N CYS A 170 -14.55 -2.52 -5.01
CA CYS A 170 -13.57 -2.85 -3.98
C CYS A 170 -13.89 -2.20 -2.64
N HIS A 171 -14.35 -0.96 -2.64
CA HIS A 171 -14.87 -0.30 -1.45
C HIS A 171 -15.93 -1.18 -0.75
N SER A 172 -17.03 -1.51 -1.42
CA SER A 172 -18.12 -2.30 -0.84
C SER A 172 -17.68 -3.71 -0.43
N ASN A 173 -16.76 -4.32 -1.19
CA ASN A 173 -16.17 -5.62 -0.86
C ASN A 173 -15.38 -5.57 0.45
N LEU A 174 -14.56 -4.53 0.63
CA LEU A 174 -13.79 -4.31 1.85
C LEU A 174 -14.70 -4.01 3.04
N VAL A 175 -15.73 -3.16 2.86
CA VAL A 175 -16.74 -2.89 3.91
C VAL A 175 -17.32 -4.21 4.40
N ARG A 176 -17.88 -5.04 3.51
CA ARG A 176 -18.47 -6.33 3.90
C ARG A 176 -17.46 -7.27 4.56
N ALA A 177 -16.20 -7.26 4.10
CA ALA A 177 -15.16 -8.12 4.63
C ALA A 177 -14.81 -7.80 6.09
N VAL A 178 -14.90 -6.53 6.50
CA VAL A 178 -14.48 -6.09 7.84
C VAL A 178 -15.62 -6.01 8.87
N LEU A 179 -16.89 -6.03 8.44
CA LEU A 179 -18.04 -6.05 9.36
C LEU A 179 -17.94 -7.15 10.45
N PRO A 180 -17.53 -8.40 10.14
CA PRO A 180 -17.41 -9.45 11.17
C PRO A 180 -16.34 -9.17 12.24
N PHE A 181 -15.44 -8.22 11.99
CA PHE A 181 -14.37 -7.82 12.90
C PHE A 181 -14.75 -6.57 13.73
N GLY A 182 -16.01 -6.12 13.64
CA GLY A 182 -16.51 -4.95 14.37
C GLY A 182 -16.12 -3.62 13.75
N LEU A 183 -15.56 -3.62 12.54
CA LEU A 183 -15.27 -2.40 11.79
C LEU A 183 -16.46 -1.97 10.93
N THR A 184 -16.41 -0.72 10.50
CA THR A 184 -17.44 -0.08 9.70
C THR A 184 -16.87 0.43 8.38
N GLU A 185 -17.74 0.99 7.54
CA GLU A 185 -17.31 1.65 6.31
C GLU A 185 -16.29 2.77 6.54
N HIS A 186 -16.38 3.49 7.66
CA HIS A 186 -15.45 4.56 8.01
C HIS A 186 -14.02 4.09 8.29
N ASP A 187 -13.83 2.78 8.52
CA ASP A 187 -12.52 2.19 8.78
C ASP A 187 -11.81 1.79 7.48
N VAL A 188 -12.55 1.63 6.37
CA VAL A 188 -12.01 1.37 5.03
C VAL A 188 -11.29 2.62 4.52
N HIS A 189 -10.07 2.43 4.02
CA HIS A 189 -9.15 3.50 3.66
C HIS A 189 -8.55 3.26 2.27
N ASP A 190 -7.76 4.22 1.79
CA ASP A 190 -7.05 4.10 0.52
C ASP A 190 -6.14 2.87 0.54
N VAL A 191 -6.15 2.15 -0.57
CA VAL A 191 -5.65 0.78 -0.63
C VAL A 191 -4.21 0.73 -1.12
N PHE A 192 -3.56 -0.38 -0.80
CA PHE A 192 -2.42 -0.85 -1.55
C PHE A 192 -2.94 -1.70 -2.73
N ASN A 193 -2.76 -1.23 -3.97
CA ASN A 193 -3.25 -1.86 -5.19
C ASN A 193 -2.26 -2.93 -5.69
N VAL A 194 -2.32 -4.12 -5.10
CA VAL A 194 -1.43 -5.24 -5.42
C VAL A 194 -1.71 -5.76 -6.84
N PHE A 195 -0.64 -5.97 -7.61
CA PHE A 195 -0.63 -6.43 -9.00
C PHE A 195 -1.13 -5.40 -10.05
N MET A 196 -1.78 -4.31 -9.63
CA MET A 196 -2.29 -3.31 -10.56
C MET A 196 -1.16 -2.51 -11.22
N CYS A 197 -1.17 -2.39 -12.55
CA CYS A 197 -0.18 -1.63 -13.32
C CYS A 197 -0.71 -0.22 -13.64
N THR A 198 -0.08 0.82 -13.10
CA THR A 198 -0.65 2.18 -13.12
C THR A 198 0.41 3.28 -13.20
N GLY A 199 -0.02 4.51 -13.48
CA GLY A 199 0.86 5.67 -13.49
C GLY A 199 0.10 6.98 -13.70
N PHE A 200 0.84 8.03 -14.06
CA PHE A 200 0.29 9.33 -14.45
C PHE A 200 0.70 9.66 -15.89
N MET A 201 -0.28 9.97 -16.74
CA MET A 201 -0.04 10.28 -18.14
C MET A 201 0.88 11.50 -18.25
N ARG A 202 2.00 11.39 -18.97
CA ARG A 202 3.00 12.47 -19.08
C ARG A 202 2.43 13.77 -19.67
N SER A 203 1.45 13.66 -20.55
CA SER A 203 0.84 14.80 -21.26
C SER A 203 -0.19 15.57 -20.42
N THR A 204 -0.95 14.89 -19.57
CA THR A 204 -2.12 15.47 -18.86
C THR A 204 -2.00 15.41 -17.33
N GLY A 205 -1.12 14.56 -16.80
CA GLY A 205 -1.03 14.25 -15.37
C GLY A 205 -2.17 13.38 -14.84
N GLN A 206 -3.03 12.83 -15.70
CA GLN A 206 -4.16 11.99 -15.28
C GLN A 206 -3.70 10.60 -14.85
N TYR A 207 -4.33 10.05 -13.81
CA TYR A 207 -4.13 8.66 -13.40
C TYR A 207 -4.59 7.71 -14.50
N PHE A 208 -3.78 6.69 -14.80
CA PHE A 208 -4.12 5.64 -15.75
C PHE A 208 -3.83 4.25 -15.18
N ALA A 209 -4.48 3.26 -15.76
CA ALA A 209 -4.17 1.85 -15.56
C ALA A 209 -3.90 1.18 -16.92
N LYS A 210 -3.12 0.11 -16.89
CA LYS A 210 -2.86 -0.79 -18.02
C LYS A 210 -3.10 -2.24 -17.58
N PRO A 211 -3.37 -3.17 -18.52
CA PRO A 211 -3.50 -4.57 -18.20
C PRO A 211 -2.36 -5.04 -17.27
N SER A 212 -2.72 -5.60 -16.13
CA SER A 212 -1.79 -6.13 -15.15
C SER A 212 -0.91 -7.22 -15.81
N PRO A 213 0.42 -7.19 -15.63
CA PRO A 213 1.33 -8.14 -16.26
C PRO A 213 1.31 -9.52 -15.61
N VAL A 214 0.67 -9.65 -14.44
CA VAL A 214 0.76 -10.86 -13.61
C VAL A 214 0.14 -12.09 -14.27
N VAL A 215 0.76 -13.23 -14.02
CA VAL A 215 0.31 -14.54 -14.47
C VAL A 215 0.05 -15.46 -13.29
N LYS A 216 -0.57 -16.62 -13.57
CA LYS A 216 -0.78 -17.64 -12.55
C LYS A 216 0.54 -18.03 -11.88
N GLY A 217 0.56 -17.99 -10.56
CA GLY A 217 1.74 -18.30 -9.75
C GLY A 217 2.50 -17.07 -9.28
N ASP A 218 2.23 -15.88 -9.83
CA ASP A 218 2.80 -14.64 -9.30
C ASP A 218 2.28 -14.35 -7.88
N TYR A 219 3.13 -13.73 -7.07
CA TYR A 219 2.85 -13.44 -5.69
C TYR A 219 3.59 -12.22 -5.16
N LEU A 220 3.05 -11.66 -4.07
CA LEU A 220 3.70 -10.67 -3.23
C LEU A 220 3.62 -11.12 -1.76
N GLU A 221 4.71 -10.99 -1.01
CA GLU A 221 4.80 -11.38 0.39
C GLU A 221 5.24 -10.23 1.27
N PHE A 222 4.60 -10.09 2.42
CA PHE A 222 5.00 -9.13 3.43
C PHE A 222 5.17 -9.78 4.81
N PHE A 223 6.11 -9.24 5.58
CA PHE A 223 6.34 -9.56 6.98
C PHE A 223 5.51 -8.63 7.86
N ALA A 224 4.79 -9.18 8.84
CA ALA A 224 3.95 -8.41 9.76
C ALA A 224 4.76 -8.00 11.00
N HIS A 225 4.92 -6.68 11.20
CA HIS A 225 5.67 -6.14 12.34
C HIS A 225 4.91 -6.16 13.67
N MET A 226 3.59 -6.32 13.59
CA MET A 226 2.65 -6.41 14.71
C MET A 226 1.48 -7.30 14.30
N ASP A 227 0.53 -7.55 15.20
CA ASP A 227 -0.68 -8.28 14.83
C ASP A 227 -1.53 -7.41 13.90
N LEU A 228 -1.73 -7.87 12.67
CA LEU A 228 -2.47 -7.14 11.64
C LEU A 228 -3.82 -7.79 11.37
N LEU A 229 -4.84 -6.95 11.18
CA LEU A 229 -6.02 -7.32 10.42
C LEU A 229 -5.77 -6.90 8.98
N VAL A 230 -5.88 -7.83 8.04
CA VAL A 230 -5.70 -7.58 6.61
C VAL A 230 -7.02 -7.87 5.94
N ALA A 231 -7.50 -6.94 5.11
CA ALA A 231 -8.62 -7.18 4.22
C ALA A 231 -8.18 -7.01 2.77
N THR A 232 -8.65 -7.90 1.91
CA THR A 232 -8.35 -7.86 0.48
C THR A 232 -9.62 -8.06 -0.33
N SER A 233 -9.80 -7.21 -1.33
CA SER A 233 -10.84 -7.34 -2.36
C SER A 233 -10.21 -7.81 -3.67
N THR A 234 -10.79 -8.81 -4.31
CA THR A 234 -10.52 -9.08 -5.72
C THR A 234 -11.25 -8.05 -6.57
N CYS A 235 -10.50 -7.20 -7.25
CA CYS A 235 -11.10 -6.09 -7.97
C CYS A 235 -12.06 -6.56 -9.07
N PRO A 236 -13.29 -6.02 -9.16
CA PRO A 236 -14.26 -6.39 -10.19
C PRO A 236 -13.82 -5.97 -11.60
N GLN A 237 -12.70 -5.26 -11.72
CA GLN A 237 -12.08 -4.88 -12.98
C GLN A 237 -11.05 -5.91 -13.49
N GLY A 238 -10.86 -7.02 -12.78
CA GLY A 238 -9.98 -8.11 -13.21
C GLY A 238 -8.51 -7.67 -13.26
N ASP A 239 -7.95 -7.69 -14.45
CA ASP A 239 -6.59 -7.22 -14.76
C ASP A 239 -6.52 -5.73 -15.12
N VAL A 240 -7.63 -4.99 -14.99
CA VAL A 240 -7.79 -3.57 -15.33
C VAL A 240 -7.49 -3.23 -16.80
N SER A 241 -7.67 -4.21 -17.70
CA SER A 241 -7.59 -4.01 -19.16
C SER A 241 -8.75 -3.23 -19.77
N ILE A 242 -9.85 -3.06 -19.02
CA ILE A 242 -11.07 -2.40 -19.46
C ILE A 242 -11.28 -1.11 -18.64
N PRO A 243 -11.49 0.05 -19.28
CA PRO A 243 -11.77 1.30 -18.58
C PRO A 243 -13.00 1.22 -17.67
N CYS A 244 -12.96 1.96 -16.55
CA CYS A 244 -14.11 2.18 -15.68
C CYS A 244 -15.31 2.73 -16.49
N GLY A 245 -16.50 2.14 -16.32
CA GLY A 245 -17.72 2.59 -16.99
C GLY A 245 -17.94 2.05 -18.41
N SER A 246 -17.07 1.17 -18.89
CA SER A 246 -17.28 0.43 -20.15
C SER A 246 -18.43 -0.58 -20.04
N ASP A 247 -19.14 -0.82 -21.16
CA ASP A 247 -20.20 -1.83 -21.26
C ASP A 247 -19.68 -3.29 -21.26
N ARG A 248 -18.36 -3.48 -21.39
CA ARG A 248 -17.75 -4.81 -21.38
C ARG A 248 -17.50 -5.28 -19.96
N ALA A 249 -17.98 -6.48 -19.63
CA ALA A 249 -17.70 -7.13 -18.35
C ALA A 249 -16.25 -7.64 -18.30
N PRO A 250 -15.45 -7.23 -17.30
CA PRO A 250 -14.09 -7.75 -17.09
C PRO A 250 -14.11 -9.22 -16.67
N THR A 251 -13.11 -9.97 -17.10
CA THR A 251 -12.86 -11.32 -16.58
C THR A 251 -12.23 -11.20 -15.21
N CYS A 252 -12.83 -11.82 -14.20
CA CYS A 252 -12.33 -11.78 -12.82
C CYS A 252 -12.04 -13.18 -12.32
N TYR A 253 -10.98 -13.30 -11.54
CA TYR A 253 -10.52 -14.55 -10.95
C TYR A 253 -10.45 -14.42 -9.42
N PRO A 254 -10.54 -15.54 -8.68
CA PRO A 254 -10.24 -15.50 -7.25
C PRO A 254 -8.72 -15.32 -7.03
N LEU A 255 -8.36 -14.76 -5.88
CA LEU A 255 -6.98 -14.68 -5.40
C LEU A 255 -6.77 -15.61 -4.21
N GLY A 256 -5.53 -16.07 -4.05
CA GLY A 256 -5.11 -16.82 -2.88
C GLY A 256 -4.43 -15.89 -1.87
N ALA A 257 -4.61 -16.18 -0.58
CA ALA A 257 -3.76 -15.66 0.47
C ALA A 257 -3.30 -16.77 1.42
N THR A 258 -2.03 -16.73 1.82
CA THR A 258 -1.46 -17.70 2.76
C THR A 258 -0.74 -16.96 3.88
N VAL A 259 -1.14 -17.22 5.12
CA VAL A 259 -0.42 -16.78 6.32
C VAL A 259 0.50 -17.90 6.76
N PHE A 260 1.78 -17.61 6.98
CA PHE A 260 2.76 -18.61 7.38
C PHE A 260 3.81 -18.04 8.34
N ARG A 261 4.48 -18.94 9.07
CA ARG A 261 5.67 -18.63 9.86
C ARG A 261 6.88 -19.36 9.28
N LEU A 262 8.05 -18.88 9.67
CA LEU A 262 9.33 -19.53 9.40
C LEU A 262 9.99 -19.80 10.76
N PRO A 263 9.76 -20.98 11.38
CA PRO A 263 10.35 -21.31 12.68
C PRO A 263 11.88 -21.26 12.68
N GLY A 264 12.52 -21.48 11.53
CA GLY A 264 13.97 -21.38 11.34
C GLY A 264 14.49 -19.96 11.07
N LEU A 265 13.62 -18.95 11.03
CA LEU A 265 14.04 -17.56 10.82
C LEU A 265 14.50 -16.95 12.15
N ASP A 266 15.76 -16.49 12.20
CA ASP A 266 16.29 -15.84 13.39
C ASP A 266 15.77 -14.41 13.53
N LEU A 267 14.95 -14.18 14.56
CA LEU A 267 14.41 -12.87 14.91
C LEU A 267 15.11 -12.23 16.12
N LYS A 268 16.23 -12.80 16.64
CA LYS A 268 16.91 -12.30 17.86
C LYS A 268 17.33 -10.83 17.78
N HIS A 269 17.67 -10.35 16.58
CA HIS A 269 18.09 -8.97 16.35
C HIS A 269 16.99 -8.10 15.74
N TYR A 270 15.81 -8.66 15.50
CA TYR A 270 14.67 -7.90 15.02
C TYR A 270 13.97 -7.19 16.18
N THR A 271 13.83 -5.86 16.06
CA THR A 271 13.08 -5.04 17.01
C THR A 271 11.82 -4.52 16.33
N PRO A 272 10.62 -4.79 16.88
CA PRO A 272 9.39 -4.23 16.34
C PRO A 272 9.41 -2.69 16.30
N PRO A 273 8.91 -2.07 15.22
CA PRO A 273 8.80 -0.63 15.12
C PRO A 273 7.95 -0.03 16.25
N LYS A 274 8.49 1.01 16.87
CA LYS A 274 7.80 1.81 17.88
C LYS A 274 6.96 2.88 17.22
N VAL A 275 5.91 3.32 17.91
CA VAL A 275 5.15 4.50 17.49
C VAL A 275 6.07 5.73 17.44
N SER A 276 5.70 6.72 16.63
CA SER A 276 6.42 7.98 16.48
C SER A 276 6.78 8.59 17.84
N SER A 277 8.02 9.06 17.97
CA SER A 277 8.51 9.73 19.18
C SER A 277 8.09 11.20 19.27
N TYR A 278 7.34 11.71 18.29
CA TYR A 278 6.85 13.08 18.33
C TYR A 278 5.92 13.29 19.53
N GLN A 279 6.23 14.27 20.37
CA GLN A 279 5.55 14.48 21.64
C GLN A 279 4.10 14.98 21.53
N GLY A 280 3.62 15.29 20.32
CA GLY A 280 2.24 15.77 20.14
C GLY A 280 1.98 17.15 20.73
N VAL A 281 3.01 17.95 20.99
CA VAL A 281 2.90 19.27 21.61
C VAL A 281 2.34 20.32 20.64
N HIS A 282 2.48 20.10 19.33
CA HIS A 282 1.94 20.98 18.28
C HIS A 282 2.32 22.46 18.42
N GLY A 283 3.48 22.74 19.02
CA GLY A 283 3.96 24.11 19.27
C GLY A 283 3.24 24.86 20.39
N LEU A 284 2.31 24.21 21.11
CA LEU A 284 1.52 24.86 22.17
C LEU A 284 2.33 25.12 23.45
N ALA A 285 3.42 24.37 23.69
CA ALA A 285 4.30 24.62 24.83
C ALA A 285 5.41 25.66 24.56
N SER A 286 5.51 26.19 23.34
CA SER A 286 6.58 27.11 22.92
C SER A 286 6.30 28.59 23.23
N ALA A 287 5.20 28.90 23.93
CA ALA A 287 4.75 30.28 24.18
C ALA A 287 5.14 30.83 25.56
N VAL A 288 6.16 30.27 26.21
CA VAL A 288 6.70 30.81 27.47
C VAL A 288 8.19 31.07 27.29
N GLU A 289 8.52 32.34 27.06
CA GLU A 289 9.81 33.06 27.25
C GLU A 289 10.21 33.94 26.05
N GLN A 290 9.75 35.19 26.07
CA GLN A 290 10.68 36.30 25.95
C GLN A 290 10.53 37.15 27.22
N PRO A 291 11.56 37.25 28.08
CA PRO A 291 11.61 38.36 29.03
C PRO A 291 11.77 39.64 28.22
N ASP A 292 10.89 40.61 28.46
CA ASP A 292 11.04 41.97 27.97
C ASP A 292 12.46 42.44 28.29
N ALA A 293 13.27 42.66 27.24
CA ALA A 293 14.55 43.30 27.40
C ALA A 293 14.28 44.76 27.76
N ASP A 294 14.57 45.08 29.03
CA ASP A 294 14.53 46.39 29.67
C ASP A 294 14.75 47.57 28.71
N SER A 295 13.74 48.43 28.61
CA SER A 295 13.93 49.83 28.29
C SER A 295 14.38 50.57 29.55
N SER A 296 15.70 50.75 29.71
CA SER A 296 16.30 51.78 30.57
C SER A 296 17.58 52.31 29.94
#